data_AF-A0A560LV13-F1
#
_entry.id   AF-A0A560LV13-F1
#
_cell.length_a   1.000
_cell.length_b   1.000
_cell.length_c   1.000
_cell.angle_alpha   90.00
_cell.angle_beta   90.00
_cell.angle_gamma   90.00
#
_symmetry.space_group_name_H-M   'P 1'
#
loop_
_entity.id
_entity.type
_entity.pdbx_description
1 polymer ?
#
loop_
_entity_poly.entity_id
_entity_poly.type
_entity_poly.pdbx_seq_one_letter_code
_entity_poly.pdbx_strand_id
1 'polypeptide(L)' 'MSTADGMIAAIARVNGGRLATRNLSDFRETGLDLISPWEF' A
#
# COMPACT_ATOMS: atom_id res chain seq x y z
N MET A 1 1.85 -10.48 -3.56
CA MET A 1 2.44 -9.76 -2.41
C MET A 1 3.67 -10.49 -1.90
N SER A 2 4.83 -9.83 -1.94
CA SER A 2 6.08 -10.32 -1.36
C SER A 2 6.18 -10.03 0.14
N THR A 3 7.17 -10.60 0.83
CA THR A 3 7.48 -10.26 2.23
C THR A 3 7.75 -8.76 2.40
N ALA A 4 8.43 -8.12 1.43
CA ALA A 4 8.71 -6.70 1.45
C ALA A 4 7.42 -5.86 1.38
N ASP A 5 6.49 -6.23 0.52
CA ASP A 5 5.19 -5.55 0.40
C ASP A 5 4.38 -5.64 1.70
N GLY A 6 4.39 -6.82 2.35
CA GLY A 6 3.76 -7.01 3.65
C GLY A 6 4.34 -6.11 4.74
N MET A 7 5.67 -5.93 4.76
CA MET A 7 6.33 -5.02 5.70
C MET A 7 5.96 -3.55 5.46
N ILE A 8 5.95 -3.12 4.20
CA ILE A 8 5.50 -1.77 3.81
C ILE A 8 4.06 -1.54 4.29
N ALA A 9 3.17 -2.50 4.03
CA ALA A 9 1.77 -2.40 4.39
C ALA A 9 1.55 -2.33 5.91
N ALA A 10 2.27 -3.16 6.68
CA ALA A 10 2.20 -3.19 8.13
C ALA A 10 2.65 -1.85 8.75
N ILE A 11 3.76 -1.30 8.27
CA ILE A 11 4.30 -0.01 8.74
C ILE A 11 3.30 1.11 8.44
N ALA A 12 2.78 1.19 7.21
CA ALA A 12 1.80 2.20 6.84
C ALA A 12 0.54 2.12 7.73
N ARG A 13 0.03 0.89 7.96
CA ARG A 13 -1.19 0.69 8.76
C ARG A 13 -1.00 1.09 10.21
N VAL A 14 0.10 0.68 10.86
CA VAL A 14 0.37 1.00 12.28
C VAL A 14 0.53 2.51 12.52
N ASN A 15 1.01 3.24 11.51
CA ASN A 15 1.18 4.69 11.59
C ASN A 15 -0.05 5.48 11.10
N GLY A 16 -1.15 4.83 10.71
CA GLY A 16 -2.33 5.50 10.15
C GLY A 16 -2.05 6.19 8.80
N GLY A 17 -1.04 5.74 8.07
CA GLY A 17 -0.61 6.30 6.80
C GLY A 17 -1.44 5.81 5.61
N ARG A 18 -1.22 6.48 4.47
CA ARG A 18 -1.73 6.09 3.15
C ARG A 18 -0.59 5.61 2.28
N LEU A 19 -0.86 4.70 1.34
CA LEU A 19 0.18 4.12 0.50
C LEU A 19 0.05 4.58 -0.95
N ALA A 20 1.02 5.39 -1.39
CA ALA A 20 1.19 5.73 -2.78
C ALA A 20 2.00 4.64 -3.49
N THR A 21 1.43 3.98 -4.50
CA THR A 21 2.11 2.90 -5.23
C THR A 21 1.57 2.74 -6.65
N ARG A 22 2.43 2.28 -7.56
CA ARG A 22 2.00 1.84 -8.90
C ARG A 22 1.35 0.45 -8.87
N ASN A 23 1.72 -0.39 -7.92
CA ASN A 23 1.30 -1.79 -7.87
C ASN A 23 0.05 -1.96 -6.99
N LEU A 24 -1.03 -1.23 -7.29
CA LEU A 24 -2.23 -1.20 -6.46
C LEU A 24 -2.75 -2.60 -6.09
N SER A 25 -2.74 -3.53 -7.04
CA SER A 25 -3.24 -4.91 -6.86
C SER A 25 -2.58 -5.64 -5.69
N ASP A 26 -1.29 -5.41 -5.44
CA ASP A 26 -0.55 -6.11 -4.39
C ASP A 26 -0.97 -5.67 -2.99
N PHE A 27 -1.62 -4.52 -2.87
CA PHE A 27 -1.99 -3.90 -1.59
C PHE A 27 -3.49 -3.80 -1.36
N ARG A 28 -4.35 -4.21 -2.32
CA ARG A 28 -5.83 -4.06 -2.21
C ARG A 28 -6.43 -4.69 -0.96
N GLU A 29 -5.90 -5.83 -0.53
CA GLU A 29 -6.41 -6.56 0.63
C GLU A 29 -5.81 -6.07 1.96
N THR A 30 -4.91 -5.08 1.92
CA THR A 30 -4.23 -4.56 3.11
C THR A 30 -5.05 -3.51 3.85
N GLY A 31 -6.26 -3.16 3.40
CA GLY A 31 -7.12 -2.18 4.08
C GLY A 31 -6.51 -0.79 4.22
N LEU A 32 -5.45 -0.49 3.45
CA LEU A 32 -4.84 0.83 3.34
C LEU A 32 -5.61 1.67 2.33
N ASP A 33 -5.61 2.98 2.53
CA ASP A 33 -5.99 3.92 1.47
C ASP A 33 -4.84 3.97 0.44
N LEU A 34 -5.13 3.55 -0.78
CA LEU A 34 -4.17 3.40 -1.87
C LEU A 34 -4.34 4.51 -2.89
N ILE A 35 -3.23 5.13 -3.28
CA ILE A 35 -3.19 6.16 -4.31
C ILE A 35 -2.22 5.71 -5.40
N SER A 36 -2.62 5.81 -6.67
CA SER A 36 -1.71 5.63 -7.81
C SER A 36 -1.22 7.00 -8.29
N PRO A 37 0.07 7.32 -8.12
CA PRO A 37 0.66 8.56 -8.65
C PRO A 37 0.72 8.63 -10.18
N TRP A 38 0.20 7.64 -10.91
CA TRP A 38 0.17 7.61 -12.37
C TRP A 38 -1.24 7.80 -12.94
N GLU A 39 -2.25 7.84 -12.08
CA GLU A 39 -3.61 8.19 -12.47
C GLU A 39 -3.76 9.72 -12.35
N PHE A 40 -3.52 10.42 -13.47
CA PHE A 40 -3.74 11.86 -13.65
C PHE A 40 -4.62 12.11 -14.87
#